data_AF-A0A562WG14-F1
#
_entry.id   AF-A0A562WG14-F1
#
_cell.length_a   1.000
_cell.length_b   1.000
_cell.length_c   1.000
_cell.angle_alpha   90.00
_cell.angle_beta   90.00
_cell.angle_gamma   90.00
#
_symmetry.space_group_name_H-M   'P 1'
#
loop_
_entity.id
_entity.type
_entity.pdbx_description
1 polymer ?
#
loop_
_entity_poly.entity_id
_entity_poly.type
_entity_poly.pdbx_seq_one_letter_code
_entity_poly.pdbx_strand_id
1 'polypeptide(L)'
;MNADTRLAMIAIPAGAVILSDRRTRSSWSVEFAPYQLGVVPVTQALYAQVAGERPSAARGDRLPVESVSWLDAVRFCNALSRQEGLPPVYRRDGAGVECDANVDGYRLPTEAEWENACRAGTTGPRYGPLDEIA
;
A
#
# COMPACT_ATOMS: atom_id res chain seq x y z
N MET A 1 3.39 19.31 17.06
CA MET A 1 3.01 18.36 15.98
C MET A 1 4.30 17.90 15.35
N ASN A 2 4.75 16.67 15.63
CA ASN A 2 6.00 16.15 15.09
C ASN A 2 5.79 15.80 13.61
N ALA A 3 6.67 16.30 12.73
CA ALA A 3 6.62 16.04 11.30
C ALA A 3 6.89 14.55 10.94
N ASP A 4 7.37 13.76 11.90
CA ASP A 4 7.83 12.38 11.72
C ASP A 4 6.70 11.33 11.69
N THR A 5 5.44 11.76 11.83
CA THR A 5 4.28 10.84 11.88
C THR A 5 3.33 10.97 10.69
N ARG A 6 3.66 11.78 9.67
CA ARG A 6 2.85 11.86 8.45
C ARG A 6 3.29 10.78 7.47
N LEU A 7 2.35 10.09 6.83
CA LEU A 7 2.66 9.13 5.78
C LEU A 7 3.24 9.88 4.57
N ALA A 8 4.51 9.63 4.25
CA ALA A 8 5.13 10.16 3.06
C ALA A 8 4.68 9.34 1.84
N MET A 9 4.16 10.03 0.83
CA MET A 9 3.59 9.44 -0.38
C MET A 9 4.36 9.90 -1.62
N ILE A 10 4.56 9.01 -2.59
CA ILE A 10 5.12 9.34 -3.91
C ILE A 10 4.05 9.20 -4.98
N ALA A 11 4.03 10.14 -5.93
CA ALA A 11 3.13 10.10 -7.09
C ALA A 11 3.68 9.17 -8.17
N ILE A 12 2.83 8.28 -8.66
CA ILE A 12 3.14 7.32 -9.72
C ILE A 12 2.20 7.62 -10.89
N PRO A 13 2.73 7.83 -12.12
CA PRO A 13 1.90 8.12 -13.29
C PRO A 13 1.08 6.90 -13.70
N ALA A 14 0.05 7.14 -14.51
CA ALA A 14 -0.74 6.07 -15.13
C ALA A 14 0.18 5.15 -15.96
N GLY A 15 -0.19 3.89 -16.07
CA GLY A 15 0.61 2.92 -16.81
C GLY A 15 -0.06 1.56 -16.90
N ALA A 16 0.73 0.58 -17.34
CA ALA A 16 0.32 -0.81 -17.41
C ALA A 16 1.43 -1.72 -16.91
N VAL A 17 1.05 -2.83 -16.28
CA VAL A 17 1.97 -3.88 -15.81
C VAL A 17 1.49 -5.24 -16.32
N ILE A 18 2.44 -6.09 -16.69
CA ILE A 18 2.16 -7.49 -17.01
C ILE A 18 2.22 -8.29 -15.71
N LEU A 19 1.05 -8.72 -15.23
CA LEU A 19 0.97 -9.66 -14.13
C LEU A 19 1.19 -11.08 -14.65
N SER A 20 1.85 -11.91 -13.84
CA SER A 20 2.11 -13.31 -14.20
C SER A 20 1.78 -14.24 -13.04
N ASP A 21 0.86 -15.17 -13.25
CA ASP A 21 0.61 -16.27 -12.34
C ASP A 21 1.48 -17.47 -12.77
N ARG A 22 2.54 -17.74 -12.00
CA ARG A 22 3.46 -18.86 -12.28
C ARG A 22 2.83 -20.23 -12.07
N ARG A 23 1.81 -20.35 -11.20
CA ARG A 23 1.12 -21.62 -10.93
C ARG A 23 0.31 -22.05 -12.15
N THR A 24 -0.36 -21.10 -12.80
CA THR A 24 -1.15 -21.34 -14.01
C THR A 24 -0.40 -21.04 -15.30
N ARG A 25 0.84 -20.53 -15.21
CA ARG A 25 1.67 -20.05 -16.34
C ARG A 25 0.94 -19.05 -17.23
N SER A 26 0.05 -18.27 -16.65
CA SER A 26 -0.74 -17.26 -17.36
C SER A 26 -0.13 -15.88 -17.13
N SER A 27 -0.29 -14.98 -18.10
CA SER A 27 0.11 -13.59 -17.98
C SER A 27 -0.90 -12.69 -18.66
N TRP A 28 -1.19 -11.54 -18.08
CA TRP A 28 -2.15 -10.57 -18.61
C TRP A 28 -1.69 -9.14 -18.27
N SER A 29 -2.08 -8.19 -19.10
CA SER A 29 -1.81 -6.77 -18.87
C SER A 29 -2.90 -6.16 -18.02
N VAL A 30 -2.51 -5.35 -17.03
CA VAL A 30 -3.43 -4.56 -16.22
C VAL A 30 -3.04 -3.09 -16.34
N GLU A 31 -4.00 -2.26 -16.76
CA GLU A 31 -3.87 -0.80 -16.79
C GLU A 31 -4.30 -0.20 -15.45
N PHE A 32 -3.65 0.90 -15.05
CA PHE A 32 -3.99 1.64 -13.85
C PHE A 32 -3.89 3.15 -14.09
N ALA A 33 -4.78 3.90 -13.45
CA ALA A 33 -4.75 5.37 -13.41
C ALA A 33 -3.56 5.87 -12.56
N PRO A 34 -3.20 7.17 -12.61
CA PRO A 34 -2.21 7.73 -11.68
C PRO A 34 -2.67 7.53 -10.22
N TYR A 35 -1.72 7.24 -9.33
CA TYR A 35 -2.00 7.03 -7.91
C TYR A 35 -0.82 7.50 -7.06
N GLN A 36 -1.01 7.47 -5.74
CA GLN A 36 0.06 7.70 -4.77
C GLN A 36 0.31 6.45 -3.95
N LEU A 37 1.57 6.19 -3.60
CA LEU A 37 1.95 5.05 -2.76
C LEU A 37 2.85 5.51 -1.61
N GLY A 38 2.68 4.89 -0.44
CA GLY A 38 3.57 5.12 0.70
C GLY A 38 5.01 4.75 0.36
N VAL A 39 5.95 5.64 0.63
CA VAL A 39 7.39 5.42 0.33
C VAL A 39 8.03 4.39 1.27
N VAL A 40 7.43 4.20 2.44
CA VAL A 40 7.80 3.19 3.43
C VAL A 40 6.54 2.47 3.91
N PRO A 41 6.67 1.24 4.43
CA PRO A 41 5.58 0.60 5.14
C PRO A 41 5.05 1.48 6.28
N VAL A 42 3.76 1.34 6.61
CA VAL A 42 3.16 2.00 7.78
C VAL A 42 3.97 1.65 9.02
N THR A 43 4.48 2.68 9.72
CA THR A 43 5.33 2.49 10.89
C THR A 43 4.49 2.23 12.14
N GLN A 44 5.09 1.63 13.18
CA GLN A 44 4.43 1.42 14.46
C GLN A 44 3.97 2.74 15.10
N ALA A 45 4.72 3.83 14.93
CA ALA A 45 4.33 5.15 15.44
C ALA A 45 3.09 5.70 14.73
N LEU A 46 3.04 5.65 13.39
CA LEU A 46 1.88 6.10 12.62
C LEU A 46 0.65 5.24 12.92
N TYR A 47 0.81 3.92 12.97
CA TYR A 47 -0.29 3.02 13.33
C TYR A 47 -0.85 3.33 14.72
N ALA A 48 0.00 3.53 15.72
CA ALA A 48 -0.43 3.88 17.07
C ALA A 48 -1.15 5.23 17.13
N GLN A 49 -0.72 6.22 16.34
CA GLN A 49 -1.39 7.53 16.29
C GLN A 49 -2.81 7.44 15.72
N VAL A 50 -3.01 6.64 14.67
CA VAL A 50 -4.28 6.56 13.93
C VAL A 50 -5.24 5.54 14.55
N ALA A 51 -4.73 4.35 14.89
CA ALA A 51 -5.53 3.23 15.38
C ALA A 51 -5.52 3.11 16.92
N GLY A 52 -4.62 3.81 17.62
CA GLY A 52 -4.54 3.76 19.09
C GLY A 52 -3.85 2.51 19.66
N GLU A 53 -3.28 1.65 18.81
CA GLU A 53 -2.76 0.34 19.20
C GLU A 53 -1.31 0.11 18.73
N ARG A 54 -0.61 -0.82 19.38
CA ARG A 54 0.75 -1.28 18.99
C ARG A 54 0.80 -2.82 18.94
N PRO A 55 0.21 -3.44 17.90
CA PRO A 55 0.00 -4.89 17.85
C PRO A 55 1.25 -5.71 17.60
N SER A 56 2.31 -5.08 17.08
CA SER A 56 3.57 -5.74 16.71
C SER A 56 4.21 -6.48 17.90
N ALA A 57 4.99 -7.52 17.65
CA ALA A 57 5.85 -8.17 18.64
C ALA A 57 7.13 -7.36 18.90
N ALA A 58 7.78 -6.90 17.83
CA ALA A 58 8.95 -6.02 17.93
C ALA A 58 8.52 -4.60 18.33
N ARG A 59 9.39 -3.87 19.04
CA ARG A 59 9.12 -2.49 19.50
C ARG A 59 10.08 -1.52 18.84
N GLY A 60 9.54 -0.56 18.10
CA GLY A 60 10.30 0.55 17.55
C GLY A 60 9.44 1.45 16.68
N ASP A 61 9.48 2.76 16.94
CA ASP A 61 8.59 3.74 16.30
C ASP A 61 8.74 3.80 14.78
N ARG A 62 9.96 3.57 14.27
CA ARG A 62 10.30 3.56 12.84
C ARG A 62 10.26 2.16 12.21
N LEU A 63 9.94 1.13 12.98
CA LEU A 63 9.75 -0.23 12.43
C LEU A 63 8.39 -0.32 11.74
N PRO A 64 8.25 -1.19 10.72
CA PRO A 64 6.95 -1.49 10.15
C PRO A 64 6.01 -2.06 11.23
N VAL A 65 4.74 -1.70 11.16
CA VAL A 65 3.72 -2.40 11.94
C VAL A 65 3.47 -3.79 11.35
N GLU A 66 3.47 -4.79 12.21
CA GLU A 66 3.11 -6.17 11.91
C GLU A 66 2.10 -6.72 12.92
N SER A 67 1.64 -7.96 12.70
CA SER A 67 0.54 -8.61 13.44
C SER A 67 -0.81 -7.90 13.27
N VAL A 68 -1.05 -7.38 12.07
CA VAL A 68 -2.27 -6.65 11.67
C VAL A 68 -3.04 -7.50 10.66
N SER A 69 -4.33 -7.74 10.89
CA SER A 69 -5.16 -8.45 9.91
C SER A 69 -5.49 -7.56 8.72
N TRP A 70 -5.94 -8.16 7.61
CA TRP A 70 -6.41 -7.39 6.46
C TRP A 70 -7.55 -6.43 6.84
N LEU A 71 -8.47 -6.86 7.72
CA LEU A 71 -9.57 -6.02 8.17
C LEU A 71 -9.08 -4.83 9.01
N ASP A 72 -8.04 -5.03 9.81
CA ASP A 72 -7.43 -3.95 10.60
C ASP A 72 -6.71 -2.95 9.69
N ALA A 73 -6.03 -3.42 8.65
CA ALA A 73 -5.43 -2.54 7.64
C ALA A 73 -6.49 -1.69 6.91
N VAL A 74 -7.62 -2.30 6.52
CA VAL A 74 -8.77 -1.58 5.94
C VAL A 74 -9.33 -0.52 6.89
N ARG A 75 -9.48 -0.86 8.18
CA ARG A 75 -9.95 0.08 9.21
C ARG A 75 -8.96 1.23 9.40
N PHE A 76 -7.66 0.92 9.43
CA PHE A 76 -6.59 1.90 9.51
C PHE A 76 -6.65 2.88 8.33
N CYS A 77 -6.78 2.40 7.09
CA CYS A 77 -6.92 3.25 5.91
C CYS A 77 -8.07 4.25 6.05
N ASN A 78 -9.27 3.77 6.42
CA ASN A 78 -10.42 4.63 6.65
C ASN A 78 -10.24 5.61 7.81
N ALA A 79 -9.57 5.20 8.89
CA ALA A 79 -9.28 6.07 10.03
C ALA A 79 -8.29 7.18 9.63
N LEU A 80 -7.24 6.84 8.88
CA LEU A 80 -6.29 7.80 8.35
C LEU A 80 -6.96 8.79 7.40
N SER A 81 -7.83 8.33 6.49
CA SER A 81 -8.62 9.21 5.62
C SER A 81 -9.41 10.23 6.43
N ARG A 82 -10.16 9.78 7.45
CA ARG A 82 -10.96 10.67 8.30
C ARG A 82 -10.09 11.68 9.05
N GLN A 83 -8.94 11.25 9.56
CA GLN A 83 -8.01 12.12 10.28
C GLN A 83 -7.44 13.22 9.37
N GLU A 84 -7.26 12.95 8.08
CA GLU A 84 -6.78 13.92 7.10
C GLU A 84 -7.91 14.64 6.33
N GLY A 85 -9.18 14.43 6.71
CA GLY A 85 -10.33 15.07 6.08
C GLY A 85 -10.71 14.50 4.70
N LEU A 86 -10.23 13.31 4.37
CA LEU A 86 -10.53 12.58 3.13
C LEU A 86 -11.72 11.62 3.32
N PRO A 87 -12.47 11.33 2.25
CA PRO A 87 -13.55 10.36 2.30
C PRO A 87 -13.00 8.94 2.57
N PRO A 88 -13.69 8.10 3.38
CA PRO A 88 -13.31 6.69 3.53
C PRO A 88 -13.59 5.92 2.22
N VAL A 89 -12.62 5.10 1.80
CA VAL A 89 -12.73 4.27 0.59
C VAL A 89 -13.50 2.98 0.84
N TYR A 90 -13.34 2.40 2.04
CA TYR A 90 -13.94 1.11 2.33
C TYR A 90 -15.30 1.26 3.02
N ARG A 91 -16.31 0.55 2.51
CA ARG A 91 -17.61 0.36 3.17
C ARG A 91 -17.75 -1.09 3.60
N ARG A 92 -18.36 -1.32 4.76
CA ARG A 92 -18.71 -2.67 5.19
C ARG A 92 -20.19 -2.90 4.96
N ASP A 93 -20.51 -3.98 4.26
CA ASP A 93 -21.88 -4.47 4.11
C ASP A 93 -21.95 -5.92 4.60
N GLY A 94 -22.60 -6.14 5.73
CA GLY A 94 -22.64 -7.44 6.41
C GLY A 94 -21.23 -8.05 6.62
N ALA A 95 -20.98 -9.17 5.94
CA ALA A 95 -19.70 -9.87 5.97
C ALA A 95 -18.69 -9.34 4.94
N GLY A 96 -19.12 -8.55 3.97
CA GLY A 96 -18.30 -8.01 2.89
C GLY A 96 -17.62 -6.69 3.22
N VAL A 97 -16.56 -6.41 2.47
CA VAL A 97 -15.90 -5.10 2.42
C VAL A 97 -15.88 -4.66 0.96
N GLU A 98 -16.55 -3.56 0.68
CA GLU A 98 -16.53 -2.89 -0.62
C GLU A 98 -15.50 -1.78 -0.62
N CYS A 99 -14.80 -1.59 -1.73
CA CYS A 99 -13.80 -0.55 -1.93
C CYS A 99 -14.31 0.39 -3.04
N ASP A 100 -14.57 1.65 -2.71
CA ASP A 100 -14.87 2.67 -3.71
C ASP A 100 -13.57 3.33 -4.18
N ALA A 101 -12.99 2.80 -5.25
CA ALA A 101 -11.71 3.29 -5.77
C ALA A 101 -11.78 4.69 -6.41
N ASN A 102 -12.98 5.31 -6.50
CA ASN A 102 -13.18 6.61 -7.14
C ASN A 102 -13.12 7.78 -6.16
N VAL A 103 -12.85 7.53 -4.87
CA VAL A 103 -12.72 8.59 -3.85
C VAL A 103 -11.26 8.72 -3.41
N ASP A 104 -10.84 9.95 -3.13
CA ASP A 104 -9.43 10.30 -2.82
C ASP A 104 -8.97 9.88 -1.41
N GLY A 105 -9.53 8.82 -0.83
CA GLY A 105 -9.12 8.31 0.47
C GLY A 105 -7.96 7.31 0.40
N TYR A 106 -7.35 7.05 1.55
CA TYR A 106 -6.35 6.00 1.68
C TYR A 106 -6.97 4.62 1.49
N ARG A 107 -6.22 3.75 0.82
CA ARG A 107 -6.53 2.33 0.61
C ARG A 107 -5.25 1.52 0.49
N LEU A 108 -5.39 0.20 0.56
CA LEU A 108 -4.33 -0.72 0.14
C LEU A 108 -4.13 -0.61 -1.39
N PRO A 109 -2.88 -0.71 -1.88
CA PRO A 109 -2.63 -0.81 -3.30
C PRO A 109 -3.23 -2.10 -3.85
N THR A 110 -3.63 -2.06 -5.12
CA THR A 110 -3.93 -3.29 -5.87
C THR A 110 -2.62 -4.06 -6.13
N GLU A 111 -2.72 -5.34 -6.47
CA GLU A 111 -1.54 -6.14 -6.84
C GLU A 111 -0.77 -5.51 -8.02
N ALA A 112 -1.49 -5.00 -9.03
CA ALA A 112 -0.90 -4.32 -10.18
C ALA A 112 -0.15 -3.03 -9.79
N GLU A 113 -0.74 -2.20 -8.94
CA GLU A 113 -0.09 -0.99 -8.45
C GLU A 113 1.16 -1.32 -7.64
N TRP A 114 1.07 -2.29 -6.73
CA TRP A 114 2.20 -2.71 -5.91
C TRP A 114 3.34 -3.29 -6.75
N GLU A 115 3.04 -4.20 -7.68
CA GLU A 115 4.04 -4.80 -8.55
C GLU A 115 4.72 -3.76 -9.45
N ASN A 116 3.95 -2.82 -10.03
CA ASN A 116 4.51 -1.73 -10.81
C ASN A 116 5.47 -0.87 -9.98
N ALA A 117 5.06 -0.47 -8.78
CA ALA A 117 5.88 0.35 -7.89
C ALA A 117 7.18 -0.36 -7.49
N CYS A 118 7.13 -1.66 -7.20
CA CYS A 118 8.31 -2.46 -6.90
C CYS A 118 9.23 -2.68 -8.11
N ARG A 119 8.65 -2.78 -9.31
CA ARG A 119 9.42 -2.93 -10.56
C ARG A 119 10.14 -1.64 -10.96
N ALA A 120 9.63 -0.47 -10.58
CA ALA A 120 10.24 0.84 -10.83
C ALA A 120 10.73 1.03 -12.29
N GLY A 121 9.95 0.55 -13.27
CA GLY A 121 10.26 0.63 -14.70
C GLY A 121 11.06 -0.55 -15.26
N THR A 122 11.45 -1.52 -14.45
CA THR A 122 12.12 -2.74 -14.90
C THR A 122 11.11 -3.84 -15.27
N THR A 123 11.36 -4.55 -16.36
CA THR A 123 10.53 -5.70 -16.80
C THR A 123 11.06 -7.05 -16.31
N GLY A 124 12.34 -7.09 -15.90
CA GLY A 124 13.00 -8.28 -15.36
C GLY A 124 12.78 -8.47 -13.86
N PRO A 125 13.06 -9.66 -13.31
CA PRO A 125 13.01 -9.93 -11.87
C PRO A 125 14.21 -9.36 -11.09
N ARG A 126 15.09 -8.60 -11.76
CA ARG A 126 16.37 -8.13 -11.21
C ARG A 126 16.46 -6.62 -11.35
N TYR A 127 17.06 -5.99 -10.35
CA TYR A 127 17.46 -4.58 -10.40
C TYR A 127 18.78 -4.46 -11.17
N GLY A 128 18.74 -4.67 -12.50
CA GLY A 128 19.89 -4.53 -13.40
C GLY A 128 20.55 -5.83 -13.90
N PRO A 129 21.48 -5.73 -14.87
CA PRO A 129 22.24 -6.85 -15.41
C PRO A 129 23.26 -7.39 -14.38
N LEU A 130 23.47 -8.72 -14.35
CA LEU A 130 24.35 -9.39 -13.38
C LEU A 130 25.79 -8.88 -13.43
N ASP A 131 26.26 -8.48 -14.61
CA ASP A 131 27.64 -8.08 -14.85
C ASP A 131 27.99 -6.72 -14.21
N GLU A 132 26.98 -5.97 -13.72
CA GLU A 132 27.16 -4.69 -13.03
C GLU A 132 26.99 -4.81 -11.50
N ILE A 133 26.63 -6.00 -11.00
CA ILE A 133 26.27 -6.25 -9.58
C ILE A 133 27.33 -7.13 -8.87
N ALA A 134 28.36 -7.60 -9.59
CA ALA A 134 29.43 -8.47 -9.06
C ALA A 134 30.82 -7.83 -9.12
#